data_AF-A0A9Q4AEF3-F1
#
_entry.id   AF-A0A9Q4AEF3-F1
#
_cell.length_a   1.000
_cell.length_b   1.000
_cell.length_c   1.000
_cell.angle_alpha   90.00
_cell.angle_beta   90.00
_cell.angle_gamma   90.00
#
_symmetry.space_group_name_H-M   'P 1'
#
loop_
_entity.id
_entity.type
_entity.pdbx_description
1 polymer ?
#
loop_
_entity_poly.entity_id
_entity_poly.type
_entity_poly.pdbx_seq_one_letter_code
_entity_poly.pdbx_strand_id
1 'polypeptide(L)'
;KAPSMFLTILDNKLKFNGEELYKIDTWSVKASQYNHIEDKYIKKDLNERWNDFGDYKIQRDLYSSFLIMNVKNNLKEIDRGLCFKTFDNFKTLHDKEIERIKHSNDKTISSMGI
;
A
#
# COMPACT_ATOMS: atom_id res chain seq x y z
N LYS A 1 -8.76 17.03 -9.24
CA LYS A 1 -8.23 16.58 -7.92
C LYS A 1 -7.41 17.72 -7.34
N ALA A 2 -7.67 18.14 -6.10
CA ALA A 2 -6.86 19.13 -5.37
C ALA A 2 -6.01 18.43 -4.29
N PRO A 3 -4.98 17.65 -4.68
CA PRO A 3 -4.14 16.92 -3.73
C PRO A 3 -3.29 17.85 -2.85
N SER A 4 -2.94 19.03 -3.34
CA SER A 4 -2.04 19.96 -2.64
C SER A 4 -2.61 20.43 -1.30
N MET A 5 -3.89 20.80 -1.27
CA MET A 5 -4.53 21.29 -0.04
C MET A 5 -4.65 20.19 1.03
N PHE A 6 -5.01 18.97 0.62
CA PHE A 6 -5.03 17.83 1.54
C PHE A 6 -3.64 17.55 2.10
N LEU A 7 -2.60 17.53 1.26
CA LEU A 7 -1.22 17.31 1.70
C LEU A 7 -0.75 18.42 2.64
N THR A 8 -1.11 19.68 2.40
CA THR A 8 -0.81 20.79 3.31
C THR A 8 -1.49 20.61 4.66
N ILE A 9 -2.78 20.22 4.68
CA ILE A 9 -3.51 19.99 5.93
C ILE A 9 -2.90 18.81 6.71
N LEU A 10 -2.55 17.72 6.02
CA LEU A 10 -1.91 16.56 6.62
C LEU A 10 -0.54 16.93 7.21
N ASP A 11 0.30 17.62 6.44
CA ASP A 11 1.63 18.08 6.90
C ASP A 11 1.53 18.98 8.13
N ASN A 12 0.58 19.93 8.15
CA ASN A 12 0.36 20.78 9.31
C ASN A 12 -0.08 20.00 10.56
N LYS A 13 -0.94 18.99 10.40
CA LYS A 13 -1.39 18.13 11.49
C LYS A 13 -0.28 17.22 12.01
N LEU A 14 0.59 16.70 11.13
CA LEU A 14 1.75 15.90 11.54
C LEU A 14 2.74 16.76 12.33
N LYS A 15 3.10 17.94 11.82
CA LYS A 15 4.00 18.89 12.50
C LYS A 15 3.49 19.31 13.88
N PHE A 16 2.18 19.52 14.01
CA PHE A 16 1.57 19.82 15.32
C PHE A 16 1.80 18.72 16.36
N ASN A 17 1.92 17.46 15.93
CA ASN A 17 2.20 16.31 16.80
C ASN A 17 3.70 15.94 16.86
N GLY A 18 4.59 16.76 16.28
CA GLY A 18 6.03 16.45 16.21
C GLY A 18 6.40 15.39 15.18
N GLU A 19 5.51 15.11 14.23
CA GLU A 19 5.70 14.12 13.16
C GLU A 19 5.98 14.81 11.81
N GLU A 20 6.52 14.04 10.86
CA GLU A 20 6.90 14.55 9.54
C GLU A 20 6.25 13.78 8.38
N LEU A 21 5.99 14.49 7.27
CA LEU A 21 5.46 13.89 6.05
C LEU A 21 6.58 13.56 5.06
N TYR A 22 6.90 12.27 4.94
CA TYR A 22 7.85 11.78 3.93
C TYR A 22 7.19 11.62 2.57
N LYS A 23 7.79 12.24 1.55
CA LYS A 23 7.34 12.14 0.15
C LYS A 23 8.25 11.21 -0.62
N ILE A 24 7.70 10.08 -1.08
CA ILE A 24 8.42 9.15 -1.95
C ILE A 24 8.47 9.65 -3.40
N ASP A 25 9.50 9.23 -4.12
CA ASP A 25 9.55 9.34 -5.57
C ASP A 25 8.65 8.26 -6.18
N THR A 26 7.40 8.63 -6.45
CA THR A 26 6.40 7.72 -7.00
C THR A 26 6.76 7.21 -8.40
N TRP A 27 7.54 7.97 -9.17
CA TRP A 27 7.98 7.57 -10.50
C TRP A 27 9.06 6.49 -10.45
N SER A 28 9.98 6.60 -9.49
CA SER A 28 11.02 5.59 -9.27
C SER A 28 10.46 4.34 -8.60
N VAL A 29 9.64 4.51 -7.55
CA VAL A 29 9.12 3.40 -6.73
C VAL A 29 8.11 2.53 -7.49
N LYS A 30 7.16 3.13 -8.22
CA LYS A 30 6.07 2.44 -8.95
C LYS A 30 5.39 1.31 -8.16
N ALA A 31 5.06 1.57 -6.89
CA ALA A 31 4.57 0.56 -5.95
C ALA A 31 3.38 -0.27 -6.46
N SER A 32 2.45 0.34 -7.19
CA SER A 32 1.27 -0.38 -7.72
C SER A 32 1.60 -1.44 -8.78
N GLN A 33 2.82 -1.40 -9.34
CA GLN A 33 3.29 -2.33 -10.36
C GLN A 33 4.28 -3.34 -9.80
N TYR A 34 4.93 -3.06 -8.68
CA TYR A 34 6.01 -3.91 -8.18
C TYR A 34 5.52 -5.17 -7.48
N ASN A 35 6.18 -6.30 -7.72
CA ASN A 35 6.00 -7.58 -7.03
C ASN A 35 7.29 -7.94 -6.29
N HIS A 36 7.28 -7.91 -4.95
CA HIS A 36 8.47 -8.18 -4.14
C HIS A 36 8.90 -9.65 -4.15
N ILE A 37 8.00 -10.58 -4.48
CA ILE A 37 8.30 -12.01 -4.55
C ILE A 37 9.12 -12.29 -5.80
N GLU A 38 8.59 -11.91 -6.95
CA GLU A 38 9.21 -12.15 -8.26
C GLU A 38 10.29 -11.13 -8.63
N ASP A 39 10.36 -10.01 -7.90
CA ASP A 39 11.24 -8.88 -8.19
C ASP A 39 10.99 -8.23 -9.56
N LYS A 40 9.71 -8.07 -9.90
CA LYS A 40 9.28 -7.59 -11.22
C LYS A 40 8.26 -6.48 -11.11
N TYR A 41 8.28 -5.61 -12.12
CA TYR A 41 7.23 -4.61 -12.34
C TYR A 41 6.23 -5.15 -13.35
N ILE A 42 5.03 -5.44 -12.89
CA ILE A 42 3.92 -5.97 -13.66
C ILE A 42 2.83 -4.89 -13.69
N LYS A 43 2.53 -4.38 -14.89
CA LYS A 43 1.40 -3.46 -15.07
C LYS A 43 0.10 -4.23 -14.83
N LYS A 44 -0.81 -3.59 -14.10
CA LYS A 44 -2.13 -4.14 -13.75
C LYS A 44 -3.20 -3.18 -14.22
N ASP A 45 -4.31 -3.73 -14.65
CA ASP A 45 -5.46 -2.94 -15.03
C ASP A 45 -6.16 -2.38 -13.79
N LEU A 46 -6.82 -1.22 -13.96
CA LEU A 46 -7.47 -0.54 -12.83
C LEU A 46 -8.64 -1.34 -12.24
N ASN A 47 -9.23 -2.25 -13.02
CA ASN A 47 -10.28 -3.17 -12.60
C ASN A 47 -9.74 -4.33 -11.74
N GLU A 48 -8.44 -4.66 -11.81
CA GLU A 48 -7.81 -5.67 -10.99
C GLU A 48 -7.58 -5.10 -9.58
N ARG A 49 -8.47 -5.44 -8.64
CA ARG A 49 -8.42 -4.96 -7.25
C ARG A 49 -7.60 -5.83 -6.30
N TRP A 50 -7.13 -6.98 -6.78
CA TRP A 50 -6.42 -7.98 -6.00
C TRP A 50 -5.14 -8.40 -6.70
N ASN A 51 -4.07 -8.57 -5.94
CA ASN A 51 -2.86 -9.25 -6.38
C ASN A 51 -3.03 -10.73 -6.12
N ASP A 52 -2.90 -11.54 -7.16
CA ASP A 52 -2.92 -12.99 -7.06
C ASP A 52 -1.49 -13.51 -6.93
N PHE A 53 -1.20 -14.20 -5.82
CA PHE A 53 0.09 -14.84 -5.56
C PHE A 53 -0.01 -16.37 -5.63
N GLY A 54 -1.08 -16.90 -6.24
CA GLY A 54 -1.36 -18.33 -6.30
C GLY A 54 -2.12 -18.79 -5.07
N ASP A 55 -1.42 -18.99 -3.96
CA ASP A 55 -2.01 -19.55 -2.73
C ASP A 55 -2.89 -18.55 -1.97
N TYR A 56 -2.67 -17.25 -2.19
CA TYR A 56 -3.40 -16.19 -1.50
C TYR A 56 -3.53 -14.95 -2.37
N LYS A 57 -4.48 -14.09 -1.99
CA LYS A 57 -4.71 -12.80 -2.64
C LYS A 57 -4.57 -11.66 -1.65
N ILE A 58 -3.94 -10.58 -2.09
CA ILE A 58 -3.78 -9.35 -1.29
C ILE A 58 -4.44 -8.19 -2.02
N GLN A 59 -5.24 -7.39 -1.32
CA GLN A 59 -5.90 -6.23 -1.90
C GLN A 59 -4.85 -5.25 -2.45
N ARG A 60 -5.07 -4.74 -3.67
CA ARG A 60 -4.07 -4.02 -4.46
C ARG A 60 -3.54 -2.77 -3.78
N ASP A 61 -4.42 -1.96 -3.23
CA ASP A 61 -4.07 -0.67 -2.64
C ASP A 61 -3.38 -0.87 -1.28
N LEU A 62 -3.79 -1.88 -0.50
CA LEU A 62 -3.11 -2.31 0.74
C LEU A 62 -1.71 -2.84 0.43
N TYR A 63 -1.55 -3.66 -0.60
CA TYR A 63 -0.24 -4.16 -1.01
C TYR A 63 0.68 -3.02 -1.49
N SER A 64 0.15 -2.05 -2.25
CA SER A 64 0.91 -0.87 -2.66
C SER A 64 1.37 -0.06 -1.44
N SER A 65 0.50 0.09 -0.45
CA SER A 65 0.83 0.79 0.81
C SER A 65 1.90 0.05 1.62
N PHE A 66 1.83 -1.28 1.67
CA PHE A 66 2.85 -2.13 2.26
C PHE A 66 4.21 -1.94 1.59
N LEU A 67 4.26 -1.88 0.26
CA LEU A 67 5.51 -1.61 -0.47
C LEU A 67 6.07 -0.22 -0.17
N ILE A 68 5.21 0.79 -0.05
CA ILE A 68 5.58 2.15 0.32
C ILE A 68 6.15 2.22 1.74
N MET A 69 5.57 1.46 2.68
CA MET A 69 6.08 1.36 4.06
C MET A 69 7.50 0.76 4.11
N ASN A 70 7.88 -0.03 3.11
CA ASN A 70 9.17 -0.71 3.03
C ASN A 70 10.11 -0.06 1.99
N VAL A 71 10.03 1.26 1.77
CA VAL A 71 11.03 1.96 0.94
C VAL A 71 12.32 2.19 1.71
N LYS A 72 13.44 2.25 0.99
CA LYS A 72 14.72 2.64 1.58
C LYS A 72 14.69 4.12 2.00
N ASN A 73 15.64 4.50 2.85
CA ASN A 73 15.78 5.88 3.36
C ASN A 73 15.97 6.94 2.27
N ASN A 74 16.37 6.56 1.05
CA ASN A 74 16.45 7.46 -0.10
C ASN A 74 15.08 7.78 -0.73
N LEU A 75 14.01 7.13 -0.27
CA LEU A 75 12.62 7.29 -0.68
C LEU A 75 12.35 7.03 -2.18
N LYS A 76 13.26 6.32 -2.86
CA LYS A 76 13.24 6.13 -4.32
C LYS A 76 13.12 4.67 -4.75
N GLU A 77 13.46 3.74 -3.87
CA GLU A 77 13.46 2.31 -4.15
C GLU A 77 12.91 1.51 -2.99
N ILE A 78 12.32 0.37 -3.31
CA ILE A 78 11.75 -0.55 -2.33
C ILE A 78 12.87 -1.38 -1.73
N ASP A 79 12.89 -1.50 -0.41
CA ASP A 79 13.73 -2.44 0.31
C ASP A 79 13.06 -3.83 0.28
N ARG A 80 13.40 -4.61 -0.74
CA ARG A 80 12.88 -5.97 -0.92
C ARG A 80 13.19 -6.88 0.28
N GLY A 81 14.36 -6.72 0.91
CA GLY A 81 14.73 -7.49 2.10
C GLY A 81 13.82 -7.17 3.28
N LEU A 82 13.51 -5.89 3.48
CA LEU A 82 12.56 -5.45 4.50
C LEU A 82 11.13 -5.91 4.19
N CYS A 83 10.73 -5.93 2.91
CA CYS A 83 9.45 -6.52 2.50
C CYS A 83 9.34 -7.97 2.99
N PHE A 84 10.31 -8.84 2.70
CA PHE A 84 10.25 -10.23 3.17
C PHE A 84 10.19 -10.32 4.70
N LYS A 85 10.92 -9.47 5.41
CA LYS A 85 10.92 -9.46 6.88
C LYS A 85 9.57 -9.03 7.49
N THR A 86 8.83 -8.14 6.83
CA THR A 86 7.60 -7.55 7.37
C THR A 86 6.32 -8.13 6.78
N PHE A 87 6.42 -8.92 5.70
CA PHE A 87 5.28 -9.40 4.92
C PHE A 87 4.32 -10.27 5.74
N ASP A 88 4.82 -11.20 6.56
CA ASP A 88 3.97 -12.13 7.32
C ASP A 88 3.05 -11.39 8.31
N ASN A 89 3.60 -10.39 9.00
CA ASN A 89 2.84 -9.55 9.91
C ASN A 89 1.79 -8.72 9.16
N PHE A 90 2.20 -8.11 8.03
CA PHE A 90 1.28 -7.38 7.16
C PHE A 90 0.15 -8.28 6.68
N LYS A 91 0.45 -9.49 6.19
CA LYS A 91 -0.54 -10.45 5.68
C LYS A 91 -1.53 -10.86 6.77
N THR A 92 -1.05 -11.14 7.97
CA THR A 92 -1.90 -11.48 9.12
C THR A 92 -2.90 -10.36 9.44
N LEU A 93 -2.42 -9.12 9.47
CA LEU A 93 -3.29 -7.95 9.72
C LEU A 93 -4.24 -7.67 8.56
N HIS A 94 -3.75 -7.81 7.33
CA HIS A 94 -4.55 -7.70 6.11
C HIS A 94 -5.71 -8.69 6.13
N ASP A 95 -5.44 -9.98 6.33
CA ASP A 95 -6.45 -11.02 6.26
C ASP A 95 -7.52 -10.81 7.35
N LYS A 96 -7.10 -10.44 8.56
CA LYS A 96 -8.01 -10.07 9.65
C LYS A 96 -8.93 -8.91 9.27
N GLU A 97 -8.39 -7.88 8.63
CA GLU A 97 -9.17 -6.70 8.24
C GLU A 97 -10.11 -6.98 7.07
N ILE A 98 -9.68 -7.77 6.08
CA ILE A 98 -10.54 -8.22 4.98
C ILE A 98 -11.72 -9.04 5.52
N GLU A 99 -11.47 -9.97 6.44
CA GLU A 99 -12.54 -10.75 7.07
C GLU A 99 -13.47 -9.88 7.90
N ARG A 100 -12.95 -8.88 8.63
CA ARG A 100 -13.77 -7.90 9.34
C ARG A 100 -14.70 -7.14 8.39
N ILE A 101 -14.18 -6.68 7.25
CA ILE A 101 -14.95 -5.91 6.26
C ILE A 101 -16.02 -6.79 5.61
N LYS A 102 -15.70 -8.02 5.21
CA LYS A 102 -16.66 -8.96 4.60
C LYS A 102 -17.84 -9.28 5.50
N HIS A 103 -17.61 -9.35 6.81
CA HIS A 103 -18.65 -9.62 7.81
C HIS A 103 -19.29 -8.35 8.38
N SER A 104 -18.86 -7.17 7.93
CA SER A 104 -19.52 -5.91 8.30
C SER A 104 -20.78 -5.71 7.46
N ASN A 105 -21.81 -5.11 8.06
CA ASN A 105 -22.99 -4.66 7.31
C ASN A 105 -22.76 -3.32 6.59
N ASP A 106 -21.51 -2.84 6.59
CA ASP A 106 -21.14 -1.55 6.03
C ASP A 106 -20.96 -1.66 4.51
N LYS A 107 -21.45 -0.65 3.80
CA LYS A 107 -21.28 -0.58 2.34
C LYS A 107 -19.82 -0.32 1.99
N THR A 108 -19.19 -1.25 1.29
CA THR A 108 -17.84 -1.08 0.76
C THR A 108 -17.83 -0.14 -0.45
N ILE A 109 -16.71 0.55 -0.66
CA ILE A 109 -16.46 1.29 -1.90
C ILE A 109 -16.00 0.31 -2.98
N SER A 110 -16.36 0.56 -4.24
CA SER A 110 -16.06 -0.34 -5.36
C SER A 110 -14.57 -0.62 -5.56
N SER A 111 -13.69 0.26 -5.09
CA SER A 111 -12.25 0.05 -5.13
C SER A 111 -11.74 -1.03 -4.18
N MET A 112 -12.51 -1.42 -3.16
CA MET A 112 -12.13 -2.51 -2.25
C MET A 112 -12.17 -3.87 -2.96
N GLY A 113 -13.06 -4.04 -3.95
CA GLY A 113 -13.23 -5.32 -4.64
C GLY A 113 -13.67 -6.46 -3.70
N ILE A 114 -14.42 -6.11 -2.65
CA ILE A 114 -15.05 -6.98 -1.65
C ILE A 114 -16.55 -6.78 -1.74
#